data_AF-A0A5N5T920-F1
#
_entry.id   AF-A0A5N5T920-F1
#
_cell.length_a   1.000
_cell.length_b   1.000
_cell.length_c   1.000
_cell.angle_alpha   90.00
_cell.angle_beta   90.00
_cell.angle_gamma   90.00
#
_symmetry.space_group_name_H-M   'P 1'
#
loop_
_entity.id
_entity.type
_entity.pdbx_description
1 polymer ?
#
loop_
_entity_poly.entity_id
_entity_poly.type
_entity_poly.pdbx_seq_one_letter_code
_entity_poly.pdbx_strand_id
1 'polypeptide(L)'
;ICSYYIIPVVRGSADYSSIAPPHSYINVEDFKTPEELANYLIYLDKNDTAYMEYFSWKKDHILMNRFGWLNHATSFCSLCHKLHSDKREKIYYNLTEWFLREAQCNKDLNRHTIPSSS
;
A
#
# COMPACT_ATOMS: atom_id res chain seq x y z
N ILE A 1 -11.38 -1.63 -0.29
CA ILE A 1 -11.48 -0.37 0.49
C ILE A 1 -10.14 0.34 0.55
N CYS A 2 -9.08 -0.28 1.09
CA CYS A 2 -7.79 0.39 1.29
C CYS A 2 -7.01 0.75 0.00
N SER A 3 -7.46 0.32 -1.19
CA SER A 3 -6.92 0.71 -2.50
C SER A 3 -7.49 2.02 -3.07
N TYR A 4 -8.58 2.53 -2.49
CA TYR A 4 -9.21 3.79 -2.91
C TYR A 4 -8.83 4.95 -1.96
N TYR A 5 -9.03 6.19 -2.41
CA TYR A 5 -8.91 7.41 -1.59
C TYR A 5 -10.24 7.72 -0.93
N ILE A 6 -10.65 6.84 -0.01
CA ILE A 6 -11.87 6.96 0.79
C ILE A 6 -11.46 6.86 2.25
N ILE A 7 -11.91 7.80 3.08
CA ILE A 7 -11.68 7.79 4.54
C ILE A 7 -12.77 6.95 5.20
N PRO A 8 -12.43 5.84 5.89
CA PRO A 8 -13.41 5.07 6.65
C PRO A 8 -13.91 5.85 7.87
N VAL A 9 -15.23 5.95 8.04
CA VAL A 9 -15.87 6.41 9.27
C VAL A 9 -16.34 5.18 10.03
N VAL A 10 -15.78 4.94 11.23
CA VAL A 10 -15.96 3.71 12.00
C VAL A 10 -16.65 3.99 13.33
N ARG A 11 -17.38 2.99 13.83
CA ARG A 11 -18.03 3.04 15.15
C ARG A 11 -18.14 1.62 15.71
N GLY A 12 -17.78 1.45 16.98
CA GLY A 12 -17.90 0.18 17.70
C GLY A 12 -16.71 -0.09 18.60
N SER A 13 -16.81 -1.14 19.42
CA SER A 13 -15.88 -1.44 20.52
C SER A 13 -14.54 -2.08 20.12
N ALA A 14 -14.17 -2.04 18.84
CA ALA A 14 -12.89 -2.57 18.39
C ALA A 14 -11.75 -1.61 18.72
N ASP A 15 -10.59 -2.14 19.10
CA ASP A 15 -9.37 -1.34 19.20
C ASP A 15 -8.79 -1.09 17.80
N TYR A 16 -9.30 -0.06 17.13
CA TYR A 16 -8.87 0.31 15.78
C TYR A 16 -7.37 0.67 15.70
N SER A 17 -6.79 1.17 16.79
CA SER A 17 -5.37 1.55 16.84
C SER A 17 -4.43 0.34 16.70
N SER A 18 -4.90 -0.85 17.11
CA SER A 18 -4.15 -2.10 16.98
C SER A 18 -4.21 -2.73 15.58
N ILE A 19 -5.19 -2.34 14.75
CA ILE A 19 -5.47 -2.99 13.45
C ILE A 19 -5.35 -2.05 12.24
N ALA A 20 -5.29 -0.74 12.44
CA ALA A 20 -5.21 0.25 11.39
C ALA A 20 -4.09 1.26 11.69
N PRO A 21 -3.39 1.78 10.65
CA PRO A 21 -2.42 2.85 10.85
C PRO A 21 -3.05 4.06 11.53
N PRO A 22 -2.29 4.79 12.36
CA PRO A 22 -2.78 6.03 12.94
C PRO A 22 -3.17 7.02 11.83
N HIS A 23 -4.21 7.83 12.09
CA HIS A 23 -4.71 8.84 11.15
C HIS A 23 -5.11 8.25 9.77
N SER A 24 -5.67 7.05 9.74
CA SER A 24 -6.18 6.39 8.52
C SER A 24 -7.71 6.20 8.49
N TYR A 25 -8.39 6.56 9.58
CA TYR A 25 -9.83 6.43 9.77
C TYR A 25 -10.34 7.54 10.71
N ILE A 26 -11.65 7.77 10.70
CA ILE A 26 -12.35 8.65 11.62
C ILE A 26 -13.18 7.78 12.56
N ASN A 27 -12.89 7.81 13.85
CA ASN A 27 -13.71 7.13 14.85
C ASN A 27 -14.80 8.08 15.33
N VAL A 28 -16.06 7.64 15.25
CA VAL A 28 -17.21 8.41 15.73
C VAL A 28 -17.09 8.71 17.23
N GLU A 29 -16.45 7.84 18.01
CA GLU A 29 -16.28 8.02 19.46
C GLU A 29 -15.31 9.13 19.84
N ASP A 30 -14.53 9.66 18.89
CA ASP A 30 -13.61 10.79 19.12
C ASP A 30 -14.34 12.15 19.19
N PHE A 31 -15.62 12.20 18.81
CA PHE A 31 -16.44 13.41 18.78
C PHE A 31 -17.48 13.39 19.90
N LYS A 32 -17.75 14.53 20.52
CA LYS A 32 -18.71 14.60 21.64
C LYS A 32 -20.15 14.48 21.15
N THR A 33 -20.41 14.91 19.93
CA THR A 33 -21.76 14.90 19.34
C THR A 33 -21.72 14.50 17.85
N PRO A 34 -22.82 13.97 17.30
CA PRO A 34 -22.94 13.74 15.86
C PRO A 34 -22.80 15.02 15.02
N GLU A 35 -23.18 16.17 15.56
CA GLU A 35 -23.06 17.47 14.89
C GLU A 35 -21.59 17.88 14.73
N GLU A 36 -20.75 17.68 15.76
CA GLU A 36 -19.31 17.92 15.66
C GLU A 36 -18.67 17.05 14.56
N LEU A 37 -19.04 15.77 14.48
CA LEU A 37 -18.61 14.89 13.41
C LEU A 37 -19.07 15.40 12.05
N ALA A 38 -20.34 15.78 11.90
CA ALA A 38 -20.87 16.28 10.62
C ALA A 38 -20.13 17.55 10.16
N ASN A 39 -19.88 18.49 11.07
CA ASN A 39 -19.11 19.70 10.79
C ASN A 39 -17.67 19.37 10.39
N TYR A 40 -17.05 18.39 11.02
CA TYR A 40 -15.71 17.93 10.65
C TYR A 40 -15.67 17.29 9.25
N LEU A 41 -16.67 16.46 8.91
CA LEU A 41 -16.78 15.88 7.57
C LEU A 41 -16.97 16.95 6.49
N ILE A 42 -17.78 17.99 6.76
CA ILE A 42 -17.95 19.13 5.86
C ILE A 42 -16.64 19.93 5.71
N TYR A 43 -15.86 20.06 6.78
CA TYR A 43 -14.54 20.68 6.71
C TYR A 43 -13.60 19.89 5.80
N LEU A 44 -13.55 18.55 5.94
CA LEU A 44 -12.71 17.69 5.10
C LEU A 44 -13.13 17.76 3.62
N ASP A 45 -14.43 17.80 3.33
CA ASP A 45 -14.95 17.94 1.96
C ASP A 45 -14.50 19.25 1.28
N LYS A 46 -14.31 20.32 2.07
CA LYS A 46 -13.90 21.64 1.57
C LYS A 46 -12.39 21.89 1.62
N ASN A 47 -11.61 20.97 2.18
CA ASN A 47 -10.18 21.14 2.38
C ASN A 47 -9.42 19.90 1.91
N ASP A 48 -9.06 19.92 0.63
CA ASP A 48 -8.31 18.85 -0.03
C ASP A 48 -7.00 18.51 0.71
N THR A 49 -6.31 19.49 1.27
CA THR A 49 -5.08 19.25 2.03
C THR A 49 -5.35 18.38 3.26
N ALA A 50 -6.34 18.77 4.07
CA ALA A 50 -6.73 18.02 5.26
C ALA A 50 -7.31 16.64 4.91
N TYR A 51 -8.06 16.53 3.82
CA TYR A 51 -8.54 15.24 3.31
C TYR A 51 -7.37 14.33 2.91
N MET A 52 -6.36 14.89 2.23
CA MET A 52 -5.20 14.13 1.75
C MET A 52 -4.25 13.69 2.86
N GLU A 53 -4.22 14.39 4.01
CA GLU A 53 -3.42 14.00 5.17
C GLU A 53 -3.77 12.59 5.69
N TYR A 54 -5.06 12.20 5.62
CA TYR A 54 -5.56 10.86 5.97
C TYR A 54 -5.00 9.71 5.12
N PHE A 55 -4.29 10.02 4.03
CA PHE A 55 -3.68 9.02 3.16
C PHE A 55 -2.15 9.00 3.23
N SER A 56 -1.55 9.80 4.12
CA SER A 56 -0.09 9.84 4.30
C SER A 56 0.49 8.48 4.66
N TRP A 57 -0.24 7.67 5.43
CA TRP A 57 0.15 6.31 5.79
C TRP A 57 0.39 5.40 4.58
N LYS A 58 -0.23 5.66 3.41
CA LYS A 58 -0.02 4.87 2.19
C LYS A 58 1.40 4.99 1.63
N LYS A 59 2.18 6.00 2.03
CA LYS A 59 3.59 6.15 1.63
C LYS A 59 4.49 5.11 2.28
N ASP A 60 4.21 4.80 3.55
CA ASP A 60 5.09 3.98 4.38
C ASP A 60 4.56 2.56 4.59
N HIS A 61 3.30 2.29 4.21
CA HIS A 61 2.65 1.01 4.47
C HIS A 61 2.21 0.33 3.18
N ILE A 62 2.63 -0.92 3.01
CA ILE A 62 2.19 -1.79 1.92
C ILE A 62 1.03 -2.63 2.44
N LEU A 63 -0.14 -2.47 1.82
CA LEU A 63 -1.30 -3.31 2.11
C LEU A 63 -1.05 -4.71 1.55
N MET A 64 -0.74 -5.65 2.44
CA MET A 64 -0.73 -7.05 2.05
C MET A 64 -2.17 -7.56 1.93
N ASN A 65 -2.52 -8.04 0.74
CA ASN A 65 -3.70 -8.88 0.50
C ASN A 65 -3.75 -10.00 1.58
N ARG A 66 -4.95 -10.47 1.94
CA ARG A 66 -5.15 -11.65 2.80
C ARG A 66 -4.29 -12.87 2.40
N PHE A 67 -3.96 -12.99 1.12
CA PHE A 67 -3.09 -14.04 0.56
C PHE A 67 -1.66 -13.58 0.29
N GLY A 68 -1.31 -12.34 0.65
CA GLY A 68 0.03 -11.79 0.50
C GLY A 68 1.05 -12.69 1.21
N TRP A 69 0.80 -13.08 2.45
CA TRP A 69 1.68 -14.02 3.18
C TRP A 69 1.92 -15.33 2.40
N LEU A 70 0.84 -15.94 1.87
CA LEU A 70 0.95 -17.17 1.07
C LEU A 70 1.77 -16.93 -0.19
N ASN A 71 1.51 -15.85 -0.93
CA ASN A 71 2.25 -15.48 -2.13
C ASN A 71 3.75 -15.23 -1.84
N HIS A 72 4.06 -14.59 -0.72
CA HIS A 72 5.44 -14.38 -0.28
C HIS A 72 6.10 -15.71 0.08
N ALA A 73 5.44 -16.55 0.88
CA ALA A 73 5.93 -17.87 1.25
C ALA A 73 6.22 -18.73 0.00
N THR A 74 5.30 -18.79 -0.96
CA THR A 74 5.50 -19.54 -2.21
C THR A 74 6.64 -18.96 -3.07
N SER A 75 6.79 -17.63 -3.10
CA SER A 75 7.86 -16.97 -3.85
C SER A 75 9.24 -17.29 -3.25
N PHE A 76 9.38 -17.21 -1.92
CA PHE A 76 10.62 -17.57 -1.24
C PHE A 76 10.92 -19.07 -1.33
N CYS A 77 9.91 -19.94 -1.24
CA CYS A 77 10.10 -21.38 -1.47
C CYS A 77 10.59 -21.66 -2.90
N SER A 78 10.00 -21.01 -3.90
CA SER A 78 10.40 -21.16 -5.32
C SER A 78 11.83 -20.64 -5.55
N LEU A 79 12.19 -19.53 -4.92
CA LEU A 79 13.55 -18.99 -4.95
C LEU A 79 14.55 -19.95 -4.31
N CYS A 80 14.26 -20.44 -3.10
CA CYS A 80 15.09 -21.39 -2.37
C CYS A 80 15.30 -22.68 -3.19
N HIS A 81 14.23 -23.20 -3.79
CA HIS A 81 14.33 -24.35 -4.68
C HIS A 81 15.26 -24.07 -5.86
N LYS A 82 15.06 -22.95 -6.57
CA LYS A 82 15.93 -22.56 -7.69
C LYS A 82 17.39 -22.40 -7.30
N LEU A 83 17.67 -21.79 -6.14
CA LEU A 83 19.03 -21.59 -5.63
C LEU A 83 19.76 -22.92 -5.41
N HIS A 84 19.03 -23.96 -5.00
CA HIS A 84 19.61 -25.28 -4.75
C HIS A 84 19.57 -26.21 -5.96
N SER A 85 18.64 -26.01 -6.90
CA SER A 85 18.49 -26.86 -8.09
C SER A 85 19.29 -26.37 -9.30
N ASP A 86 19.42 -25.05 -9.49
CA ASP A 86 20.08 -24.45 -10.65
C ASP A 86 21.48 -23.96 -10.26
N LYS A 87 22.49 -24.78 -10.55
CA LYS A 87 23.91 -24.46 -10.25
C LYS A 87 24.62 -23.70 -11.37
N ARG A 88 23.89 -23.25 -12.41
CA ARG A 88 24.50 -22.52 -13.52
C ARG A 88 24.94 -21.15 -13.04
N GLU A 89 26.23 -20.87 -13.21
CA GLU A 89 26.75 -19.53 -13.03
C GLU A 89 26.21 -18.61 -14.14
N LYS A 90 25.70 -17.44 -13.75
CA LYS A 90 25.20 -16.43 -14.69
C LYS A 90 25.92 -15.12 -14.39
N ILE A 91 26.61 -14.61 -15.41
CA ILE A 91 27.34 -13.33 -15.34
C ILE A 91 26.59 -12.33 -16.22
N TYR A 92 26.26 -11.20 -15.63
CA TYR A 92 25.61 -10.09 -16.32
C TYR A 92 26.52 -8.88 -16.23
N TYR A 93 27.11 -8.48 -17.36
CA TYR A 93 28.03 -7.34 -17.42
C TYR A 93 27.32 -6.00 -17.21
N ASN A 94 26.04 -5.92 -17.58
CA ASN A 94 25.19 -4.76 -17.35
C ASN A 94 23.88 -5.22 -16.71
N LEU A 95 23.80 -5.10 -15.38
CA LEU A 95 22.63 -5.53 -14.63
C LEU A 95 21.38 -4.73 -14.99
N THR A 96 21.53 -3.43 -15.27
CA THR A 96 20.41 -2.53 -15.61
C THR A 96 19.77 -2.93 -16.95
N GLU A 97 20.59 -3.16 -17.96
CA GLU A 97 20.12 -3.59 -19.29
C GLU A 97 19.44 -4.96 -19.22
N TRP A 98 20.10 -5.92 -18.57
CA TRP A 98 19.53 -7.25 -18.36
C TRP A 98 18.17 -7.15 -17.65
N PHE A 99 18.08 -6.43 -16.54
CA PHE A 99 16.86 -6.36 -15.73
C PHE A 99 15.69 -5.70 -16.47
N LEU A 100 15.95 -4.56 -17.14
CA LEU A 100 14.90 -3.76 -17.78
C LEU A 100 14.44 -4.32 -19.13
N ARG A 101 15.32 -4.99 -19.89
CA ARG A 101 15.05 -5.38 -21.28
C ARG A 101 15.03 -6.90 -21.51
N GLU A 102 15.94 -7.64 -20.89
CA GLU A 102 16.16 -9.06 -21.20
C GLU A 102 15.43 -10.00 -20.24
N ALA A 103 15.46 -9.70 -18.94
CA ALA A 103 14.88 -10.51 -17.88
C ALA A 103 13.35 -10.47 -17.87
N GLN A 104 12.76 -9.46 -18.51
CA GLN A 104 11.31 -9.25 -18.60
C GLN A 104 10.61 -9.15 -17.23
N CYS A 105 11.34 -8.76 -16.19
CA CYS A 105 10.83 -8.60 -14.82
C CYS A 105 9.78 -7.47 -14.69
N ASN A 106 9.75 -6.54 -15.66
CA ASN A 106 8.91 -5.34 -15.61
C ASN A 106 7.60 -5.44 -16.40
N LYS A 107 7.26 -6.62 -16.95
CA LYS A 107 6.07 -6.78 -17.82
C LYS A 107 4.77 -6.28 -17.17
N ASP A 108 4.67 -6.32 -15.85
CA ASP A 108 3.50 -5.84 -15.09
C ASP A 108 3.73 -4.54 -14.29
N LEU A 109 4.97 -4.02 -14.26
CA LEU A 109 5.32 -2.82 -13.48
C LEU A 109 4.94 -1.50 -14.18
N ASN A 110 4.57 -1.56 -15.46
CA ASN A 110 4.13 -0.39 -16.25
C ASN A 110 2.74 0.16 -15.85
N ARG A 111 2.09 -0.34 -14.79
CA ARG A 111 0.84 0.23 -14.27
C ARG A 111 1.02 1.43 -13.34
N HIS A 112 2.26 1.77 -12.97
CA HIS A 112 2.58 2.99 -12.24
C HIS A 112 3.59 3.81 -13.04
N THR A 113 3.08 4.58 -14.01
CA THR A 113 3.84 5.65 -14.65
C THR A 113 4.25 6.66 -13.59
N ILE A 114 5.55 6.73 -13.27
CA ILE A 114 6.15 7.91 -12.65
C ILE A 114 6.11 9.00 -13.73
N PRO A 115 5.49 10.18 -13.49
CA PRO A 115 5.49 11.24 -14.48
C PRO A 115 6.94 11.67 -14.73
N SER A 116 7.39 11.58 -15.97
CA SER A 116 8.60 12.27 -16.41
C SER A 116 8.31 13.77 -16.36
N SER A 117 9.00 14.49 -15.47
CA SER A 117 9.08 15.94 -15.50
C SER A 117 9.64 16.38 -16.86
N SER A 118 8.82 17.07 -17.64
CA SER A 118 9.25 17.99 -18.71
C SER A 118 9.01 19.41 -18.22
#